data_AF-A0A0L6VKW2-F1
#
_entry.id   AF-A0A0L6VKW2-F1
#
_cell.length_a   1.000
_cell.length_b   1.000
_cell.length_c   1.000
_cell.angle_alpha   90.00
_cell.angle_beta   90.00
_cell.angle_gamma   90.00
#
_symmetry.space_group_name_H-M   'P 1'
#
loop_
_entity.id
_entity.type
_entity.pdbx_description
1 polymer ?
#
loop_
_entity_poly.entity_id
_entity_poly.type
_entity_poly.pdbx_seq_one_letter_code
_entity_poly.pdbx_strand_id
1 'polypeptide(L)'
;MLNSLDVHALLGWFDVSFRACHKPVSFSTGPHAKYTHWKQTVFYLKDTLTVVKGDKIEGSISVRPNAKNHRDLDIDISYKYASSLLEGQQQTTSDSLSFKMSVVTDG
;
A
#
# COMPACT_ATOMS: atom_id res chain seq x y z
N MET A 1 -9.31 25.66 11.79
CA MET A 1 -8.32 24.57 11.84
C MET A 1 -8.61 23.59 10.73
N LEU A 2 -7.61 23.19 9.95
CA LEU A 2 -7.75 22.10 8.98
C LEU A 2 -7.96 20.79 9.76
N ASN A 3 -8.86 19.92 9.28
CA ASN A 3 -9.05 18.60 9.87
C ASN A 3 -7.92 17.68 9.40
N SER A 4 -7.04 17.26 10.31
CA SER A 4 -5.92 16.37 10.03
C SER A 4 -6.23 14.91 10.42
N LEU A 5 -5.65 13.97 9.68
CA LEU A 5 -5.72 12.53 9.93
C LEU A 5 -4.32 11.92 9.84
N ASP A 6 -4.16 10.73 10.43
CA ASP A 6 -2.88 10.04 10.50
C ASP A 6 -2.84 8.81 9.60
N VAL A 7 -1.90 8.80 8.65
CA VAL A 7 -1.62 7.67 7.76
C VAL A 7 -0.48 6.85 8.35
N HIS A 8 -0.80 5.62 8.74
CA HIS A 8 0.14 4.69 9.39
C HIS A 8 0.72 3.65 8.43
N ALA A 9 0.00 3.34 7.36
CA ALA A 9 0.32 2.23 6.47
C ALA A 9 -0.32 2.43 5.10
N LEU A 10 0.23 1.72 4.11
CA LEU A 10 -0.38 1.49 2.81
C LEU A 10 -1.03 0.11 2.79
N LEU A 11 -2.20 0.00 2.18
CA LEU A 11 -2.90 -1.27 2.00
C LEU A 11 -2.75 -1.75 0.55
N GLY A 12 -2.33 -3.00 0.37
CA GLY A 12 -2.34 -3.70 -0.90
C GLY A 12 -3.47 -4.71 -0.97
N TRP A 13 -4.20 -4.71 -2.09
CA TRP A 13 -5.24 -5.69 -2.42
C TRP A 13 -5.29 -5.91 -3.94
N PHE A 14 -6.15 -6.80 -4.42
CA PHE A 14 -6.31 -7.05 -5.84
C PHE A 14 -7.78 -7.21 -6.24
N ASP A 15 -8.03 -6.98 -7.53
CA ASP A 15 -9.30 -7.19 -8.18
C ASP A 15 -9.13 -8.25 -9.27
N VAL A 16 -10.13 -9.11 -9.43
CA VAL A 16 -10.17 -10.13 -10.49
C VAL A 16 -11.41 -9.91 -11.34
N SER A 17 -11.25 -9.96 -12.66
CA SER A 17 -12.38 -9.89 -13.60
C SER A 17 -12.30 -11.00 -14.65
N PHE A 18 -13.40 -11.74 -14.80
CA PHE A 18 -13.63 -12.73 -15.84
C PHE A 18 -14.57 -12.11 -16.87
N ARG A 19 -14.04 -11.83 -18.07
CA ARG A 19 -14.75 -11.08 -19.12
C ARG A 19 -15.16 -11.93 -20.32
N ALA A 20 -14.52 -13.07 -20.54
CA ALA A 20 -14.84 -14.00 -21.63
C ALA A 20 -15.97 -14.96 -21.24
N CYS A 21 -17.15 -14.42 -20.93
CA CYS A 21 -18.34 -15.16 -20.50
C CYS A 21 -19.61 -14.40 -20.87
N HIS A 22 -20.77 -15.08 -20.89
CA HIS A 22 -22.07 -14.45 -21.24
C HIS A 22 -22.45 -13.29 -20.29
N LYS A 23 -21.98 -13.32 -19.03
CA LYS A 23 -22.11 -12.21 -18.07
C LYS A 23 -20.77 -12.03 -17.35
N PRO A 24 -20.11 -10.86 -17.45
CA PRO A 24 -18.88 -10.60 -16.74
C PRO A 24 -19.04 -10.82 -15.24
N VAL A 25 -18.03 -11.45 -14.63
CA VAL A 25 -17.97 -11.69 -13.18
C VAL A 25 -16.70 -11.07 -12.64
N SER A 26 -16.79 -10.34 -11.54
CA SER A 26 -15.65 -9.74 -10.87
C SER A 26 -15.80 -9.77 -9.37
N PHE A 27 -14.66 -9.79 -8.67
CA PHE A 27 -14.61 -9.57 -7.23
C PHE A 27 -13.36 -8.77 -6.86
N SER A 28 -13.43 -8.09 -5.73
CA SER A 28 -12.33 -7.35 -5.13
C SER A 28 -12.02 -7.93 -3.75
N THR A 29 -10.75 -7.94 -3.37
CA THR A 29 -10.33 -8.19 -1.98
C THR A 29 -10.13 -6.91 -1.19
N GLY A 30 -10.49 -5.74 -1.74
CA GLY A 30 -10.33 -4.45 -1.09
C GLY A 30 -11.19 -4.29 0.18
N PRO A 31 -10.81 -3.38 1.10
CA PRO A 31 -11.50 -3.19 2.38
C PRO A 31 -12.93 -2.64 2.23
N HIS A 32 -13.27 -2.11 1.05
CA HIS A 32 -14.60 -1.63 0.70
C HIS A 32 -15.52 -2.75 0.15
N ALA A 33 -14.97 -3.94 -0.11
CA ALA A 33 -15.68 -5.07 -0.69
C ALA A 33 -16.08 -6.12 0.37
N LYS A 34 -16.81 -7.15 -0.06
CA LYS A 34 -17.15 -8.28 0.82
C LYS A 34 -15.89 -9.01 1.28
N TYR A 35 -15.93 -9.52 2.50
CA TYR A 35 -14.84 -10.30 3.08
C TYR A 35 -14.42 -11.47 2.18
N THR A 36 -13.10 -11.69 2.08
CA THR A 36 -12.48 -12.85 1.43
C THR A 36 -11.39 -13.43 2.33
N HIS A 37 -11.00 -14.68 2.11
CA HIS A 37 -9.95 -15.33 2.90
C HIS A 37 -8.56 -14.68 2.69
N TRP A 38 -8.34 -14.00 1.56
CA TRP A 38 -7.10 -13.27 1.29
C TRP A 38 -6.92 -12.01 2.15
N LYS A 39 -8.02 -11.42 2.63
CA LYS A 39 -8.00 -10.11 3.31
C LYS A 39 -7.21 -9.08 2.46
N GLN A 40 -6.37 -8.28 3.11
CA GLN A 40 -5.47 -7.30 2.50
C GLN A 40 -4.07 -7.42 3.10
N THR A 41 -3.07 -6.95 2.38
CA THR A 41 -1.69 -6.81 2.90
C THR A 41 -1.49 -5.41 3.44
N VAL A 42 -0.90 -5.28 4.62
CA VAL A 42 -0.61 -3.99 5.26
C VAL A 42 0.90 -3.73 5.22
N PHE A 43 1.29 -2.59 4.68
CA PHE A 43 2.68 -2.10 4.63
C PHE A 43 2.80 -0.87 5.53
N TYR A 44 3.31 -1.07 6.75
CA TYR A 44 3.49 0.03 7.70
C TYR A 44 4.53 1.02 7.21
N LEU A 45 4.23 2.31 7.38
CA LEU A 45 5.21 3.37 7.21
C LEU A 45 6.15 3.36 8.42
N LYS A 46 7.38 3.86 8.23
CA LYS A 46 8.33 4.01 9.34
C LYS A 46 7.82 5.01 10.38
N ASP A 47 7.31 6.15 9.90
CA ASP A 47 6.74 7.21 10.71
C ASP A 47 5.32 7.52 10.22
N THR A 48 4.43 7.87 11.15
CA THR A 48 3.06 8.28 10.83
C THR A 48 3.05 9.62 10.09
N LEU A 49 2.30 9.70 9.00
CA LEU A 49 2.13 10.94 8.24
C LEU A 49 0.82 11.61 8.65
N THR A 50 0.91 12.78 9.29
CA THR A 50 -0.26 13.63 9.53
C THR A 50 -0.60 14.42 8.27
N VAL A 51 -1.78 14.17 7.72
CA VAL A 51 -2.25 14.70 6.44
C VAL A 51 -3.54 15.49 6.60
N VAL A 52 -3.77 16.44 5.70
CA VAL A 52 -5.06 17.10 5.52
C VAL A 52 -5.66 16.78 4.16
N LYS A 53 -6.95 17.06 4.02
CA LYS A 53 -7.64 16.88 2.74
C LYS A 53 -6.96 17.72 1.64
N GLY A 54 -6.53 17.06 0.57
CA GLY A 54 -5.88 17.68 -0.58
C GLY A 54 -4.38 17.43 -0.65
N ASP A 55 -3.78 16.95 0.44
CA ASP A 55 -2.38 16.51 0.45
C ASP A 55 -2.14 15.34 -0.49
N LYS A 56 -0.92 15.27 -1.02
CA LYS A 56 -0.48 14.21 -1.92
C LYS A 56 0.73 13.49 -1.33
N ILE A 57 0.63 12.17 -1.27
CA ILE A 57 1.76 11.28 -1.01
C ILE A 57 2.13 10.70 -2.36
N GLU A 58 3.34 10.98 -2.84
CA GLU A 58 3.85 10.52 -4.13
C GLU A 58 4.94 9.48 -3.89
N GLY A 59 5.07 8.50 -4.78
CA GLY A 59 6.01 7.41 -4.53
C GLY A 59 6.03 6.35 -5.61
N SER A 60 6.75 5.28 -5.34
CA SER A 60 6.84 4.11 -6.20
C SER A 60 6.79 2.83 -5.38
N ILE A 61 6.29 1.77 -6.02
CA ILE A 61 6.31 0.41 -5.50
C ILE A 61 6.98 -0.50 -6.53
N SER A 62 7.90 -1.34 -6.06
CA SER A 62 8.54 -2.40 -6.84
C SER A 62 8.25 -3.73 -6.18
N VAL A 63 7.75 -4.70 -6.95
CA VAL A 63 7.44 -6.06 -6.50
C VAL A 63 8.16 -7.03 -7.41
N ARG A 64 9.02 -7.88 -6.85
CA ARG A 64 9.79 -8.85 -7.62
C ARG A 64 9.95 -10.18 -6.89
N PRO A 65 10.09 -11.30 -7.61
CA PRO A 65 10.52 -12.56 -7.00
C PRO A 65 11.86 -12.40 -6.28
N ASN A 66 11.98 -12.97 -5.09
CA ASN A 66 13.23 -12.97 -4.34
C ASN A 66 14.28 -13.87 -5.01
N ALA A 67 15.53 -13.42 -5.05
CA ALA A 67 16.62 -14.13 -5.74
C ALA A 67 16.98 -15.50 -5.12
N LYS A 68 16.76 -15.69 -3.80
CA LYS A 68 17.07 -16.97 -3.12
C LYS A 68 15.94 -17.98 -3.24
N ASN A 69 14.69 -17.52 -3.21
CA ASN A 69 13.50 -18.35 -3.36
C ASN A 69 12.47 -17.57 -4.19
N HIS A 70 12.29 -17.97 -5.45
CA HIS A 70 11.40 -17.27 -6.39
C HIS A 70 9.91 -17.30 -5.99
N ARG A 71 9.53 -18.09 -4.97
CA ARG A 71 8.19 -18.06 -4.40
C ARG A 71 8.00 -16.93 -3.38
N ASP A 72 9.08 -16.42 -2.78
CA ASP A 72 9.04 -15.24 -1.93
C ASP A 72 9.04 -13.97 -2.79
N LEU A 73 8.52 -12.87 -2.25
CA LEU A 73 8.53 -11.56 -2.89
C LEU A 73 9.39 -10.58 -2.10
N ASP A 74 10.25 -9.85 -2.82
CA ASP A 74 10.87 -8.61 -2.36
C ASP A 74 10.01 -7.44 -2.81
N ILE A 75 9.54 -6.63 -1.85
CA ILE A 75 8.67 -5.48 -2.09
C ILE A 75 9.40 -4.24 -1.57
N ASP A 76 9.71 -3.30 -2.46
CA ASP A 76 10.26 -2.00 -2.07
C ASP A 76 9.23 -0.90 -2.33
N ILE A 77 9.04 -0.04 -1.35
CA ILE A 77 8.14 1.12 -1.42
C ILE A 77 8.95 2.36 -1.10
N SER A 78 8.95 3.35 -1.99
CA SER A 78 9.45 4.69 -1.68
C SER A 78 8.31 5.69 -1.71
N TYR A 79 8.35 6.66 -0.83
CA TYR A 79 7.36 7.73 -0.82
C TYR A 79 7.99 9.07 -0.42
N LYS A 80 7.32 10.14 -0.82
CA LYS A 80 7.59 11.53 -0.47
C LYS A 80 6.26 12.20 -0.17
N TYR A 81 6.23 12.96 0.91
CA TYR A 81 5.09 13.72 1.36
C TYR A 81 5.58 15.09 1.83
N ALA A 82 5.00 16.15 1.28
CA ALA A 82 5.23 17.52 1.73
C ALA A 82 3.98 17.99 2.49
N SER A 83 4.12 18.24 3.78
CA SER A 83 3.00 18.66 4.62
C SER A 83 2.56 20.08 4.28
N SER A 84 1.25 20.28 4.11
CA SER A 84 0.64 21.60 3.93
C SER A 84 0.17 22.25 5.23
N LEU A 85 0.32 21.55 6.36
CA LEU A 85 -0.20 21.97 7.66
C LEU A 85 0.50 23.20 8.27
N LEU A 86 1.74 23.48 7.87
CA LEU A 86 2.51 24.59 8.40
C LEU A 86 2.81 25.60 7.28
N GLU A 87 2.11 26.72 7.29
CA GLU A 87 2.43 27.87 6.44
C GLU A 87 3.85 28.36 6.77
N GLY A 88 4.77 28.28 5.81
CA GLY A 88 6.13 28.82 5.94
C GLY A 88 7.25 27.81 6.20
N GLN A 89 6.95 26.53 6.48
CA GLN A 89 7.95 25.45 6.54
C GLN A 89 7.42 24.19 5.85
N GLN A 90 7.82 23.96 4.59
CA GLN A 90 7.55 22.71 3.90
C GLN A 90 8.41 21.60 4.52
N GLN A 91 7.93 20.96 5.58
CA GLN A 91 8.52 19.72 6.06
C GLN A 91 8.20 18.63 5.05
N THR A 92 9.23 18.20 4.32
CA THR A 92 9.16 17.06 3.42
C THR A 92 9.62 15.82 4.17
N THR A 93 8.75 14.82 4.26
CA THR A 93 9.07 13.49 4.75
C THR A 93 9.19 12.56 3.56
N SER A 94 10.25 11.77 3.51
CA SER A 94 10.42 10.73 2.50
C SER A 94 11.14 9.54 3.10
N ASP A 95 10.75 8.34 2.66
CA ASP A 95 11.40 7.11 3.09
C ASP A 95 11.40 6.07 1.97
N SER A 96 12.24 5.05 2.12
CA SER A 96 12.29 3.84 1.29
C SER A 96 12.27 2.62 2.20
N LEU A 97 11.25 1.80 2.03
CA LEU A 97 10.90 0.67 2.88
C LEU A 97 11.05 -0.62 2.08
N SER A 98 11.76 -1.61 2.64
CA SER A 98 11.90 -2.94 2.04
C SER A 98 11.17 -3.97 2.88
N PHE A 99 10.28 -4.73 2.25
CA PHE A 99 9.50 -5.81 2.86
C PHE A 99 9.83 -7.11 2.16
N LYS A 100 9.87 -8.20 2.95
CA LYS A 100 9.97 -9.55 2.42
C LYS A 100 8.70 -10.32 2.76
N MET A 101 8.02 -10.81 1.74
CA MET A 101 6.86 -11.69 1.89
C MET A 101 7.27 -13.10 1.52
N SER A 102 7.39 -13.98 2.51
CA SER A 102 7.81 -15.36 2.31
C SER A 102 6.60 -16.30 2.25
N VAL A 103 6.66 -17.29 1.37
CA VAL A 103 5.71 -18.41 1.43
C VAL A 103 6.13 -19.30 2.58
N VAL A 104 5.31 -19.34 3.63
CA VAL A 104 5.48 -20.31 4.70
C VAL A 104 4.99 -21.65 4.17
N THR A 105 5.91 -22.57 3.93
CA THR A 105 5.56 -23.98 3.76
C THR A 105 5.46 -24.58 5.15
N ASP A 106 4.28 -25.07 5.53
CA ASP A 106 4.14 -25.92 6.70
C ASP A 106 5.12 -27.10 6.53
N GLY A 107 6.07 -27.21 7.46
CA GLY A 107 7.02 -28.33 7.54
C GLY A 107 6.39 -29.56 8.16
#